data_AF-A0A2E1VPY0-F1
#
_entry.id   AF-A0A2E1VPY0-F1
#
_cell.length_a   1.000
_cell.length_b   1.000
_cell.length_c   1.000
_cell.angle_alpha   90.00
_cell.angle_beta   90.00
_cell.angle_gamma   90.00
#
_symmetry.space_group_name_H-M   'P 1'
#
loop_
_entity.id
_entity.type
_entity.pdbx_description
1 polymer ?
#
loop_
_entity_poly.entity_id
_entity_poly.type
_entity_poly.pdbx_seq_one_letter_code
_entity_poly.pdbx_strand_id
1 'polypeptide(L)'
;MRHMLILSVIEDKNSYPFSKKIIDSLEQTLPESRARPARARGFRRVYSLLSTDQMPLVVLSKDVAISLLYGTGVFSEFSPVNMNLVYDFGSMVLLARPKMPDSHTWRITDALIRSGEYDGVINNTEIPIHNGSNTRFMNLPMPEEPKKDEEIENAPIL
;
A
#
# COMPACT_ATOMS: atom_id res chain seq x y z
N MET A 1 -10.50 -18.22 1.47
CA MET A 1 -9.86 -17.46 0.37
C MET A 1 -9.71 -16.00 0.85
N ARG A 2 -8.49 -15.47 0.96
CA ARG A 2 -8.25 -14.09 1.45
C ARG A 2 -8.36 -13.09 0.30
N HIS A 3 -8.89 -11.90 0.59
CA HIS A 3 -8.99 -10.78 -0.36
C HIS A 3 -7.86 -9.79 -0.09
N MET A 4 -7.29 -9.20 -1.14
CA MET A 4 -6.41 -8.03 -0.99
C MET A 4 -7.26 -6.80 -0.68
N LEU A 5 -7.13 -6.24 0.51
CA LEU A 5 -7.87 -5.05 0.91
C LEU A 5 -7.00 -3.80 0.74
N ILE A 6 -7.51 -2.81 0.01
CA ILE A 6 -6.85 -1.51 -0.18
C ILE A 6 -7.63 -0.46 0.60
N LEU A 7 -7.02 0.10 1.66
CA LEU A 7 -7.64 1.13 2.49
C LEU A 7 -7.71 2.47 1.75
N SER A 8 -8.82 3.16 1.90
CA SER A 8 -9.07 4.56 1.50
C SER A 8 -9.87 5.26 2.60
N VAL A 9 -10.04 6.57 2.52
CA VAL A 9 -10.75 7.34 3.56
C VAL A 9 -11.66 8.40 2.95
N ILE A 10 -12.86 8.57 3.52
CA ILE A 10 -13.86 9.51 3.00
C ILE A 10 -13.38 10.96 3.05
N GLU A 11 -12.65 11.34 4.10
CA GLU A 11 -12.14 12.69 4.30
C GLU A 11 -11.06 13.09 3.26
N ASP A 12 -10.31 12.12 2.74
CA ASP A 12 -9.48 12.28 1.55
C ASP A 12 -10.34 11.99 0.31
N LYS A 13 -10.98 13.04 -0.22
CA LYS A 13 -11.98 12.96 -1.29
C LYS A 13 -11.51 12.20 -2.54
N ASN A 14 -10.20 12.20 -2.81
CA ASN A 14 -9.63 11.54 -3.98
C ASN A 14 -9.30 10.08 -3.72
N SER A 15 -8.98 9.69 -2.48
CA SER A 15 -8.54 8.33 -2.14
C SER A 15 -9.56 7.24 -2.50
N TYR A 16 -10.85 7.43 -2.19
CA TYR A 16 -11.85 6.39 -2.45
C TYR A 16 -12.12 6.17 -3.95
N PRO A 17 -12.40 7.21 -4.77
CA PRO A 17 -12.49 7.03 -6.21
C PRO A 17 -11.21 6.42 -6.81
N PHE A 18 -10.04 6.84 -6.34
CA PHE A 18 -8.77 6.33 -6.86
C PHE A 18 -8.52 4.87 -6.50
N SER A 19 -8.93 4.43 -5.29
CA SER A 19 -8.86 3.01 -4.91
C SER A 19 -9.59 2.10 -5.88
N LYS A 20 -10.71 2.56 -6.46
CA LYS A 20 -11.47 1.78 -7.45
C LYS A 20 -10.69 1.65 -8.75
N LYS A 21 -10.06 2.72 -9.21
CA LYS A 21 -9.20 2.68 -10.41
C LYS A 21 -8.07 1.67 -10.25
N ILE A 22 -7.37 1.69 -9.11
CA ILE A 22 -6.33 0.70 -8.80
C ILE A 22 -6.90 -0.72 -8.86
N ILE A 23 -8.08 -0.94 -8.27
CA ILE A 23 -8.73 -2.25 -8.26
C ILE A 23 -9.11 -2.69 -9.67
N ASP A 24 -9.66 -1.82 -10.50
CA ASP A 24 -10.01 -2.12 -11.88
C ASP A 24 -8.77 -2.55 -12.69
N SER A 25 -7.63 -1.87 -12.50
CA SER A 25 -6.36 -2.28 -13.11
C SER A 25 -5.89 -3.64 -12.59
N LEU A 26 -5.97 -3.89 -11.27
CA LEU A 26 -5.58 -5.16 -10.66
C LEU A 26 -6.51 -6.31 -11.05
N GLU A 27 -7.80 -6.08 -11.27
CA GLU A 27 -8.73 -7.10 -11.74
C GLU A 27 -8.35 -7.60 -13.15
N GLN A 28 -7.75 -6.74 -13.98
CA GLN A 28 -7.29 -7.12 -15.32
C GLN A 28 -5.96 -7.87 -15.30
N THR A 29 -5.03 -7.50 -14.40
CA THR A 29 -3.62 -7.97 -14.47
C THR A 29 -3.18 -8.88 -13.33
N LEU A 30 -3.97 -8.95 -12.25
CA LEU A 30 -3.77 -9.77 -11.06
C LEU A 30 -5.13 -10.22 -10.44
N PRO A 31 -6.03 -10.86 -11.22
CA PRO A 31 -7.39 -11.20 -10.79
C PRO A 31 -7.43 -12.12 -9.55
N GLU A 32 -6.41 -12.96 -9.36
CA GLU A 32 -6.28 -13.85 -8.22
C GLU A 32 -6.08 -13.12 -6.89
N SER A 33 -5.64 -11.85 -6.92
CA SER A 33 -5.56 -10.99 -5.72
C SER A 33 -6.93 -10.71 -5.11
N ARG A 34 -7.99 -10.77 -5.94
CA ARG A 34 -9.38 -10.46 -5.58
C ARG A 34 -9.46 -9.14 -4.79
N ALA A 35 -8.79 -8.11 -5.32
CA ALA A 35 -8.65 -6.82 -4.69
C ALA A 35 -10.03 -6.19 -4.39
N ARG A 36 -10.18 -5.60 -3.20
CA ARG A 36 -11.42 -4.96 -2.75
C ARG A 36 -11.13 -3.66 -2.02
N PRO A 37 -12.02 -2.65 -2.16
CA PRO A 37 -11.84 -1.40 -1.44
C PRO A 37 -12.25 -1.58 0.01
N ALA A 38 -11.40 -1.13 0.92
CA ALA A 38 -11.75 -0.90 2.32
C ALA A 38 -11.86 0.61 2.55
N ARG A 39 -12.94 1.06 3.19
CA ARG A 39 -13.22 2.49 3.34
C ARG A 39 -13.34 2.88 4.81
N ALA A 40 -12.38 3.66 5.29
CA ALA A 40 -12.45 4.31 6.60
C ALA A 40 -13.36 5.53 6.58
N ARG A 41 -14.04 5.79 7.71
CA ARG A 41 -14.87 7.00 7.88
C ARG A 41 -14.05 8.29 7.99
N GLY A 42 -12.87 8.22 8.60
CA GLY A 42 -11.99 9.39 8.79
C GLY A 42 -10.58 9.00 9.21
N PHE A 43 -9.70 9.99 9.32
CA PHE A 43 -8.25 9.80 9.53
C PHE A 43 -7.89 9.07 10.82
N ARG A 44 -8.63 9.29 11.93
CA ARG A 44 -8.43 8.53 13.17
C ARG A 44 -8.57 7.01 12.94
N ARG A 45 -9.54 6.58 12.12
CA ARG A 45 -9.74 5.16 11.81
C ARG A 45 -8.63 4.65 10.88
N VAL A 46 -8.17 5.45 9.93
CA VAL A 46 -6.99 5.13 9.10
C VAL A 46 -5.78 4.88 10.00
N TYR A 47 -5.47 5.82 10.88
CA TYR A 47 -4.38 5.70 11.83
C TYR A 47 -4.48 4.41 12.64
N SER A 48 -5.61 4.16 13.32
CA SER A 48 -5.78 2.95 14.12
C SER A 48 -5.59 1.66 13.34
N LEU A 49 -6.09 1.60 12.09
CA LEU A 49 -5.97 0.39 11.26
C LEU A 49 -4.53 0.12 10.83
N LEU A 50 -3.77 1.17 10.49
CA LEU A 50 -2.40 1.04 10.03
C LEU A 50 -1.42 0.85 11.19
N SER A 51 -1.58 1.62 12.28
CA SER A 51 -0.72 1.54 13.45
C SER A 51 -0.83 0.22 14.20
N THR A 52 -1.95 -0.51 14.03
CA THR A 52 -2.17 -1.85 14.63
C THR A 52 -2.01 -2.99 13.62
N ASP A 53 -1.45 -2.70 12.45
CA ASP A 53 -1.17 -3.69 11.39
C ASP A 53 -2.41 -4.47 10.89
N GLN A 54 -3.61 -3.91 11.09
CA GLN A 54 -4.88 -4.51 10.65
C GLN A 54 -5.13 -4.34 9.15
N MET A 55 -4.50 -3.33 8.53
CA MET A 55 -4.61 -3.04 7.10
C MET A 55 -3.22 -3.00 6.45
N PRO A 56 -2.94 -3.88 5.46
CA PRO A 56 -1.61 -3.97 4.87
C PRO A 56 -1.34 -2.90 3.80
N LEU A 57 -2.40 -2.35 3.18
CA LEU A 57 -2.31 -1.41 2.05
C LEU A 57 -3.23 -0.22 2.29
N VAL A 58 -2.79 0.97 1.87
CA VAL A 58 -3.58 2.20 1.85
C VAL A 58 -3.24 3.04 0.63
N VAL A 59 -4.25 3.66 0.03
CA VAL A 59 -4.07 4.72 -0.97
C VAL A 59 -4.52 6.06 -0.38
N LEU A 60 -3.67 7.08 -0.51
CA LEU A 60 -3.89 8.43 0.00
C LEU A 60 -3.38 9.46 -1.00
N SER A 61 -3.90 10.68 -0.93
CA SER A 61 -3.27 11.86 -1.51
C SER A 61 -1.86 12.01 -0.92
N LYS A 62 -0.90 12.42 -1.74
CA LYS A 62 0.53 12.42 -1.38
C LYS A 62 0.84 13.26 -0.13
N ASP A 63 0.19 14.41 0.01
CA ASP A 63 0.29 15.29 1.19
C ASP A 63 -0.27 14.65 2.47
N VAL A 64 -1.38 13.93 2.35
CA VAL A 64 -1.98 13.16 3.45
C VAL A 64 -1.08 11.98 3.85
N ALA A 65 -0.47 11.31 2.88
CA ALA A 65 0.51 10.26 3.14
C ALA A 65 1.75 10.79 3.89
N ILE A 66 2.31 11.92 3.45
CA ILE A 66 3.43 12.57 4.14
C ILE A 66 3.01 12.95 5.58
N SER A 67 1.82 13.51 5.76
CA SER A 67 1.27 13.84 7.08
C SER A 67 1.18 12.60 8.00
N LEU A 68 0.77 11.46 7.47
CA LEU A 68 0.71 10.17 8.19
C LEU A 68 2.11 9.69 8.61
N LEU A 69 3.08 9.77 7.70
CA LEU A 69 4.45 9.28 7.90
C LEU A 69 5.26 10.12 8.90
N TYR A 70 4.92 11.40 9.06
CA TYR A 70 5.62 12.31 9.96
C TYR A 70 4.81 12.73 11.19
N GLY A 71 3.55 12.28 11.32
CA GLY A 71 2.67 12.69 12.43
C GLY A 71 2.39 14.19 12.41
N THR A 72 2.10 14.74 11.22
CA THR A 72 1.82 16.17 11.01
C THR A 72 0.44 16.38 10.38
N GLY A 73 0.03 17.62 10.16
CA GLY A 73 -1.21 17.96 9.48
C GLY A 73 -2.44 17.31 10.13
N VAL A 74 -3.25 16.61 9.34
CA VAL A 74 -4.45 15.89 9.84
C VAL A 74 -4.13 14.75 10.81
N PHE A 75 -2.85 14.38 10.93
CA PHE A 75 -2.35 13.37 11.86
C PHE A 75 -1.52 13.96 13.03
N SER A 76 -1.57 15.27 13.28
CA SER A 76 -0.74 15.92 14.32
C SER A 76 -1.01 15.44 15.76
N GLU A 77 -2.15 14.82 16.02
CA GLU A 77 -2.49 14.22 17.32
C GLU A 77 -2.00 12.77 17.47
N PHE A 78 -1.36 12.21 16.45
CA PHE A 78 -0.96 10.81 16.41
C PHE A 78 0.55 10.66 16.24
N SER A 79 1.07 9.52 16.67
CA SER A 79 2.46 9.16 16.38
C SER A 79 2.63 8.91 14.86
N PRO A 80 3.83 9.17 14.30
CA PRO A 80 4.17 8.76 12.96
C PRO A 80 3.89 7.27 12.70
N VAL A 81 3.33 6.93 11.53
CA VAL A 81 3.11 5.53 11.12
C VAL A 81 4.11 5.17 10.05
N ASN A 82 4.88 4.11 10.26
CA ASN A 82 5.84 3.63 9.27
C ASN A 82 5.13 2.85 8.16
N MET A 83 5.26 3.33 6.91
CA MET A 83 4.75 2.68 5.71
C MET A 83 5.75 2.91 4.57
N ASN A 84 5.78 2.00 3.61
CA ASN A 84 6.65 2.08 2.45
C ASN A 84 5.85 2.29 1.17
N LEU A 85 6.42 3.05 0.25
CA LEU A 85 5.83 3.32 -1.06
C LEU A 85 5.83 2.03 -1.91
N VAL A 86 4.66 1.64 -2.39
CA VAL A 86 4.50 0.60 -3.41
C VAL A 86 4.49 1.22 -4.79
N TYR A 87 3.72 2.30 -4.95
CA TYR A 87 3.57 2.99 -6.22
C TYR A 87 3.20 4.47 -6.03
N ASP A 88 3.82 5.35 -6.81
CA ASP A 88 3.54 6.79 -6.85
C ASP A 88 2.80 7.14 -8.14
N PHE A 89 1.55 7.58 -8.02
CA PHE A 89 0.69 7.98 -9.14
C PHE A 89 0.71 9.51 -9.39
N GLY A 90 1.73 10.21 -8.87
CA GLY A 90 1.85 11.66 -8.93
C GLY A 90 1.14 12.34 -7.75
N SER A 91 -0.18 12.47 -7.81
CA SER A 91 -0.98 13.11 -6.75
C SER A 91 -1.46 12.14 -5.66
N MET A 92 -1.48 10.85 -5.97
CA MET A 92 -1.88 9.76 -5.08
C MET A 92 -0.71 8.80 -4.89
N VAL A 93 -0.63 8.15 -3.74
CA VAL A 93 0.37 7.11 -3.46
C VAL A 93 -0.30 5.88 -2.89
N LEU A 94 0.16 4.70 -3.30
CA LEU A 94 -0.15 3.42 -2.68
C LEU A 94 0.99 3.06 -1.74
N LEU A 95 0.66 2.84 -0.47
CA LEU A 95 1.61 2.48 0.57
C LEU A 95 1.30 1.08 1.10
N ALA A 96 2.35 0.35 1.46
CA ALA A 96 2.28 -0.92 2.17
C ALA A 96 2.93 -0.82 3.53
N ARG A 97 2.50 -1.66 4.46
CA ARG A 97 3.24 -1.89 5.70
C ARG A 97 4.65 -2.43 5.39
N PRO A 98 5.68 -2.13 6.20
CA PRO A 98 7.04 -2.61 5.96
C PRO A 98 7.21 -4.12 6.01
N LYS A 99 6.35 -4.83 6.76
CA LYS A 99 6.39 -6.29 6.91
C LYS A 99 5.71 -7.04 5.76
N MET A 100 5.24 -6.35 4.72
CA MET A 100 4.60 -7.01 3.59
C MET A 100 5.67 -7.80 2.81
N PRO A 101 5.41 -9.05 2.38
CA PRO A 101 6.41 -9.80 1.63
C PRO A 101 6.83 -9.08 0.35
N ASP A 102 8.12 -9.15 0.02
CA ASP A 102 8.65 -8.50 -1.18
C ASP A 102 8.05 -9.04 -2.47
N SER A 103 7.82 -10.35 -2.55
CA SER A 103 7.10 -10.98 -3.67
C SER A 103 5.72 -10.36 -3.90
N HIS A 104 5.02 -9.96 -2.83
CA HIS A 104 3.68 -9.39 -2.92
C HIS A 104 3.70 -7.95 -3.45
N THR A 105 4.59 -7.09 -2.92
CA THR A 105 4.70 -5.71 -3.41
C THR A 105 5.30 -5.65 -4.80
N TRP A 106 6.19 -6.58 -5.15
CA TRP A 106 6.66 -6.79 -6.53
C TRP A 106 5.50 -7.10 -7.47
N ARG A 107 4.62 -8.06 -7.13
CA ARG A 107 3.46 -8.43 -7.96
C ARG A 107 2.46 -7.31 -8.14
N ILE A 108 2.17 -6.57 -7.07
CA ILE A 108 1.26 -5.41 -7.15
C ILE A 108 1.84 -4.37 -8.10
N THR A 109 3.13 -4.04 -7.94
CA THR A 109 3.82 -3.07 -8.79
C THR A 109 3.84 -3.52 -10.25
N ASP A 110 4.17 -4.79 -10.50
CA ASP A 110 4.18 -5.37 -11.84
C ASP A 110 2.79 -5.37 -12.49
N ALA A 111 1.76 -5.73 -11.73
CA ALA A 111 0.38 -5.73 -12.19
C ALA A 111 -0.10 -4.33 -12.57
N LEU A 112 0.27 -3.30 -11.80
CA LEU A 112 -0.04 -1.91 -12.12
C LEU A 112 0.67 -1.48 -13.41
N ILE A 113 1.96 -1.78 -13.57
CA ILE A 113 2.71 -1.43 -14.80
C ILE A 113 2.12 -2.17 -16.02
N ARG A 114 1.82 -3.47 -15.90
CA ARG A 114 1.25 -4.28 -16.98
C ARG A 114 -0.17 -3.88 -17.38
N SER A 115 -0.87 -3.09 -16.56
CA SER A 115 -2.19 -2.56 -16.93
C SER A 115 -2.11 -1.59 -18.10
N GLY A 116 -0.94 -1.00 -18.35
CA GLY A 116 -0.74 0.04 -19.35
C GLY A 116 -1.28 1.42 -18.96
N GLU A 117 -1.90 1.54 -17.78
CA GLU A 117 -2.43 2.82 -17.25
C GLU A 117 -1.37 3.64 -16.50
N TYR A 118 -0.29 2.99 -16.03
CA TYR A 118 0.72 3.59 -15.18
C TYR A 118 2.15 3.29 -15.63
N ASP A 119 3.04 4.26 -15.48
CA ASP A 119 4.41 4.21 -16.00
C ASP A 119 5.34 3.26 -15.21
N GLY A 120 6.32 2.66 -15.87
CA GLY A 120 7.31 1.81 -15.22
C GLY A 120 8.43 2.54 -14.46
N VAL A 121 8.28 3.85 -14.20
CA VAL A 121 9.36 4.71 -13.71
C VAL A 121 9.02 5.25 -12.33
N ILE A 122 9.98 5.22 -11.43
CA ILE A 122 9.90 5.86 -10.13
C ILE A 122 10.82 7.09 -10.09
N ASN A 123 10.26 8.24 -9.71
CA ASN A 123 11.04 9.45 -9.48
C ASN A 123 11.56 9.46 -8.04
N ASN A 124 12.54 10.33 -7.74
CA ASN A 124 13.05 10.48 -6.38
C ASN A 124 11.90 10.81 -5.42
N THR A 125 11.55 9.88 -4.53
CA THR A 125 10.42 10.01 -3.61
C THR A 125 10.92 10.33 -2.21
N GLU A 126 10.27 11.27 -1.53
CA GLU A 126 10.53 11.55 -0.11
C GLU A 126 10.16 10.35 0.79
N ILE A 127 9.29 9.46 0.27
CA ILE A 127 8.82 8.26 0.95
C ILE A 127 9.72 7.06 0.57
N PRO A 128 10.24 6.28 1.54
CA PRO A 128 11.03 5.09 1.24
C PRO A 128 10.22 4.02 0.48
N ILE A 129 10.77 3.53 -0.62
CA ILE A 129 10.15 2.51 -1.49
C ILE A 129 10.25 1.14 -0.83
N HIS A 130 9.19 0.34 -0.92
CA HIS A 130 9.20 -1.05 -0.47
C HIS A 130 10.17 -1.87 -1.33
N ASN A 131 10.94 -2.78 -0.72
CA ASN A 131 12.02 -3.49 -1.43
C ASN A 131 11.51 -4.30 -2.64
N GLY A 132 10.42 -5.06 -2.50
CA GLY A 132 9.75 -5.72 -3.64
C GLY A 132 9.34 -4.78 -4.79
N SER A 133 8.75 -3.63 -4.49
CA SER A 133 8.42 -2.61 -5.50
C SER A 133 9.66 -2.03 -6.17
N ASN A 134 10.68 -1.68 -5.39
CA ASN A 134 11.96 -1.18 -5.91
C ASN A 134 12.61 -2.21 -6.85
N THR A 135 12.62 -3.48 -6.46
CA THR A 135 13.09 -4.59 -7.29
C THR A 135 12.36 -4.63 -8.63
N ARG A 136 11.04 -4.44 -8.63
CA ARG A 136 10.26 -4.41 -9.87
C ARG A 136 10.59 -3.20 -10.74
N PHE A 137 10.72 -2.00 -10.17
CA PHE A 137 11.10 -0.79 -10.93
C PHE A 137 12.49 -0.90 -11.57
N MET A 138 13.40 -1.65 -10.93
CA MET A 138 14.72 -1.98 -11.49
C MET A 138 14.67 -3.09 -12.57
N ASN A 139 13.47 -3.57 -12.94
CA ASN A 139 13.27 -4.69 -13.86
C ASN A 139 13.99 -5.98 -13.43
N LEU A 140 14.16 -6.18 -12.12
CA LEU A 140 14.73 -7.39 -11.56
C LEU A 140 13.65 -8.47 -11.36
N PRO A 141 14.03 -9.76 -11.37
CA PRO A 141 13.09 -10.86 -11.18
C PRO A 141 12.39 -10.77 -9.82
N MET A 142 11.20 -11.36 -9.75
CA MET A 142 10.42 -11.42 -8.52
C MET A 142 11.22 -12.12 -7.40
N PRO A 143 11.30 -11.53 -6.19
CA PRO A 143 11.87 -12.19 -5.02
C PRO A 143 11.16 -13.50 -4.69
N GLU A 144 11.86 -14.38 -3.97
CA GLU A 144 11.26 -15.64 -3.50
C GLU A 144 10.04 -15.38 -2.60
N GLU A 145 9.09 -16.32 -2.64
CA GLU A 145 7.94 -16.27 -1.75
C GLU A 145 8.36 -16.54 -0.30
N PRO A 146 7.74 -15.87 0.68
CA PRO A 146 7.97 -16.18 2.08
C PRO A 146 7.62 -17.66 2.34
N LYS A 147 8.46 -18.34 3.10
CA LYS A 147 8.17 -19.72 3.52
C LYS A 147 6.95 -19.71 4.44
N LYS A 148 6.05 -20.69 4.30
CA LYS A 148 4.77 -20.75 5.04
C LYS A 148 4.90 -20.66 6.57
N ASP A 149 6.09 -20.94 7.10
CA ASP A 149 6.37 -20.95 8.54
C ASP A 149 6.80 -19.57 9.09
N GLU A 150 7.04 -18.57 8.23
CA GLU A 150 7.37 -17.20 8.63
C GLU A 150 6.12 -16.31 8.84
N GLU A 151 4.93 -16.80 8.48
CA GLU A 151 3.65 -16.11 8.75
C GLU A 151 3.15 -16.30 10.21
N ILE A 152 3.79 -17.17 11.01
CA ILE A 152 3.37 -17.53 12.38
C ILE A 152 4.47 -17.20 13.41
N GLU A 153 4.94 -15.97 13.45
CA GLU A 153 5.52 -15.43 14.69
C GLU A 153 4.70 -14.22 15.17
N ASN A 154 3.48 -14.52 15.62
CA ASN A 154 2.85 -13.78 16.70
C ASN A 154 2.67 -14.76 17.85
N ALA A 155 3.72 -14.94 18.65
CA ALA A 155 3.55 -15.50 19.98
C ALA A 155 2.62 -14.54 20.76
N PRO A 156 1.49 -15.01 21.33
CA PRO A 156 0.83 -14.24 22.35
C PRO A 156 1.73 -14.20 23.56
N ILE A 157 2.13 -13.00 23.98
CA ILE A 157 2.70 -12.78 25.32
C ILE A 157 1.55 -13.02 26.30
N LEU A 158 1.58 -14.18 26.96
CA LEU A 158 0.95 -14.43 28.25
C LEU A 158 2.01 -15.04 29.18
#